data_AF-A0A9D5XSK4-F1
#
_entry.id   AF-A0A9D5XSK4-F1
#
_cell.length_a   1.000
_cell.length_b   1.000
_cell.length_c   1.000
_cell.angle_alpha   90.00
_cell.angle_beta   90.00
_cell.angle_gamma   90.00
#
_symmetry.space_group_name_H-M   'P 1'
#
loop_
_entity.id
_entity.type
_entity.pdbx_description
1 polymer ?
#
loop_
_entity_poly.entity_id
_entity_poly.type
_entity_poly.pdbx_seq_one_letter_code
_entity_poly.pdbx_strand_id
1 'polypeptide(L)' 'MQVGRGSPAVMVRMTDEMKAWLKHQAIDNRRSLNAEILHRLEESRKAEEAQHEKRV' A
#
# COMPACT_ATOMS: atom_id res chain seq x y z
N MET A 1 -6.28 27.37 10.72
CA MET A 1 -6.67 26.23 9.86
C MET A 1 -6.19 24.96 10.54
N GLN A 2 -7.11 24.02 10.79
CA GLN A 2 -6.93 22.92 11.73
C GLN A 2 -5.93 21.88 11.21
N VAL A 3 -4.91 21.59 12.04
CA VAL A 3 -3.89 20.55 11.89
C VAL A 3 -4.54 19.16 11.84
N GLY A 4 -4.68 18.57 10.65
CA GLY A 4 -4.84 17.13 10.48
C GLY A 4 -3.50 16.44 10.76
N ARG A 5 -3.48 15.36 11.54
CA ARG A 5 -2.26 14.66 11.99
C ARG A 5 -1.29 14.46 10.81
N GLY A 6 -0.12 15.11 10.88
CA GLY A 6 0.88 15.15 9.81
C GLY A 6 1.64 13.85 9.64
N SER A 7 0.96 12.78 9.22
CA SER A 7 1.64 11.58 8.76
C SER A 7 2.40 11.91 7.46
N PRO A 8 3.67 11.47 7.31
CA PRO A 8 4.41 11.65 6.07
C PRO A 8 3.64 11.05 4.90
N ALA A 9 3.51 11.82 3.82
CA ALA A 9 2.81 11.39 2.61
C ALA A 9 3.81 11.13 1.49
N VAL A 10 3.62 10.04 0.75
CA VAL A 10 4.38 9.72 -0.45
C VAL A 10 3.44 9.75 -1.64
N MET A 11 3.78 10.51 -2.69
CA MET A 11 3.02 10.54 -3.94
C MET A 11 3.55 9.46 -4.88
N VAL A 12 2.73 8.45 -5.16
CA VAL A 12 3.07 7.37 -6.09
C VAL A 12 2.35 7.62 -7.42
N ARG A 13 3.13 7.72 -8.50
CA ARG A 13 2.59 7.75 -9.87
C ARG A 13 2.35 6.31 -10.32
N MET A 14 1.17 6.05 -10.87
CA MET A 14 0.76 4.74 -11.36
C MET A 14 -0.07 4.92 -12.62
N THR A 15 -0.13 3.87 -13.45
CA THR A 15 -1.03 3.84 -14.61
C THR A 15 -2.48 3.88 -14.15
N ASP A 16 -3.37 4.37 -15.03
CA ASP A 16 -4.79 4.45 -14.71
C ASP A 16 -5.40 3.07 -14.44
N GLU A 17 -4.98 2.07 -15.20
CA GLU A 17 -5.38 0.66 -15.02
C GLU A 17 -5.01 0.15 -13.61
N MET A 18 -3.77 0.36 -13.17
CA MET A 18 -3.31 -0.06 -11.85
C MET A 18 -4.12 0.62 -10.74
N LYS A 19 -4.40 1.92 -10.90
CA LYS A 19 -5.21 2.67 -9.94
C LYS A 19 -6.65 2.17 -9.87
N ALA A 20 -7.24 1.86 -11.03
CA ALA A 20 -8.59 1.30 -11.11
C ALA A 20 -8.65 -0.06 -10.43
N TRP A 21 -7.71 -0.95 -10.73
CA TRP A 21 -7.61 -2.26 -10.11
C TRP A 21 -7.46 -2.18 -8.58
N LEU A 22 -6.57 -1.33 -8.06
CA LEU A 22 -6.40 -1.15 -6.61
C LEU A 22 -7.68 -0.62 -5.93
N LYS A 23 -8.46 0.23 -6.61
CA LYS A 23 -9.75 0.70 -6.08
C LYS A 23 -10.76 -0.44 -5.96
N HIS A 24 -10.85 -1.32 -6.96
CA HIS A 24 -11.72 -2.49 -6.89
C HIS A 24 -11.33 -3.40 -5.73
N GLN A 25 -10.03 -3.71 -5.61
CA GLN A 25 -9.51 -4.54 -4.53
C GLN A 25 -9.77 -3.94 -3.14
N ALA A 26 -9.65 -2.62 -2.98
CA ALA A 26 -9.97 -1.94 -1.73
C ALA A 26 -11.46 -2.09 -1.36
N ILE A 27 -12.36 -2.00 -2.33
CA ILE A 27 -13.80 -2.22 -2.13
C ILE A 27 -14.06 -3.66 -1.69
N ASP A 28 -13.52 -4.64 -2.40
CA ASP A 28 -13.69 -6.07 -2.11
C ASP A 28 -13.19 -6.40 -0.69
N ASN A 29 -12.06 -5.82 -0.30
CA ASN A 29 -11.43 -6.01 1.01
C ASN A 29 -12.03 -5.13 2.12
N ARG A 30 -13.05 -4.31 1.83
CA ARG A 30 -13.68 -3.36 2.76
C ARG A 30 -12.67 -2.41 3.43
N ARG A 31 -11.67 -1.95 2.66
CA ARG A 31 -10.60 -1.05 3.10
C ARG A 31 -10.62 0.24 2.27
N SER A 32 -10.02 1.30 2.80
CA SER A 32 -9.73 2.47 1.98
C SER A 32 -8.60 2.13 0.99
N LEU A 33 -8.53 2.86 -0.13
CA LEU A 33 -7.44 2.69 -1.10
C LEU A 33 -6.05 2.82 -0.44
N ASN A 34 -5.90 3.75 0.51
CA ASN A 34 -4.64 3.91 1.24
C ASN A 34 -4.33 2.70 2.12
N ALA A 35 -5.33 2.15 2.82
CA ALA A 35 -5.16 0.97 3.65
C ALA A 35 -4.84 -0.28 2.81
N GLU A 36 -5.43 -0.40 1.62
CA GLU A 36 -5.13 -1.48 0.69
C GLU A 36 -3.69 -1.40 0.13
N ILE A 37 -3.24 -0.20 -0.26
CA ILE A 37 -1.86 0.02 -0.70
C ILE A 37 -0.89 -0.32 0.42
N LEU A 38 -1.14 0.19 1.64
CA LEU A 38 -0.28 -0.09 2.80
C LEU A 38 -0.23 -1.58 3.11
N HIS A 39 -1.37 -2.27 3.10
CA HIS A 39 -1.44 -3.71 3.35
C HIS A 39 -0.57 -4.51 2.39
N ARG A 40 -0.65 -4.21 1.08
CA ARG A 40 0.18 -4.88 0.06
C ARG A 40 1.66 -4.59 0.23
N LEU A 41 2.03 -3.37 0.59
CA LEU A 41 3.42 -3.00 0.86
C LEU A 41 3.98 -3.73 2.08
N GLU A 42 3.18 -3.91 3.13
CA GLU A 42 3.55 -4.71 4.30
C GLU A 42 3.74 -6.20 3.95
N GLU A 43 2.88 -6.76 3.10
CA GLU A 43 3.04 -8.13 2.60
C GLU A 43 4.31 -8.29 1.76
N SER A 44 4.60 -7.35 0.85
CA SER A 44 5.84 -7.34 0.05
C SER A 44 7.07 -7.29 0.96
N ARG A 45 7.07 -6.38 1.94
CA ARG A 45 8.17 -6.24 2.89
C ARG A 45 8.45 -7.53 3.66
N LYS A 46 7.40 -8.18 4.18
CA LYS A 46 7.54 -9.47 4.89
C LYS A 46 8.10 -10.57 3.98
N ALA A 47 7.67 -10.59 2.72
CA ALA A 47 8.18 -11.55 1.74
C ALA A 47 9.66 -11.31 1.42
N GLU A 48 10.08 -10.04 1.30
CA GLU A 48 11.48 -9.65 1.08
C GLU A 48 12.36 -10.01 2.28
N GLU A 49 11.92 -9.71 3.51
CA GLU A 49 12.62 -10.07 4.75
C GLU A 49 12.83 -11.60 4.85
N ALA A 50 11.77 -12.38 4.60
CA ALA A 50 11.85 -13.84 4.59
C ALA A 50 12.75 -14.41 3.48
N GLN A 51 12.89 -13.71 2.35
CA GLN A 51 13.84 -14.08 1.29
C GLN A 51 15.27 -13.71 1.66
N HIS A 52 15.48 -12.59 2.35
CA HIS A 52 16.80 -12.16 2.78
C HIS A 52 17.40 -13.13 3.81
N GLU A 53 16.63 -13.53 4.82
CA GLU A 53 17.05 -14.52 5.82
C GLU A 53 17.45 -15.87 5.22
N LYS A 54 16.82 -16.29 4.11
CA LYS A 54 17.16 -17.55 3.41
C LYS A 54 18.44 -17.47 2.58
N ARG A 55 18.93 -16.26 2.30
CA ARG A 55 20.12 -16.03 1.46
C ARG A 55 21.39 -15.81 2.28
N VAL A 56 21.26 -15.58 3.59
CA VAL A 56 22.35 -15.46 4.57
C VAL A 56 22.61 -16.82 5.20
#